data_AF-A0A1M5MJI3-F1
#
_entry.id   AF-A0A1M5MJI3-F1
#
_cell.length_a   1.000
_cell.length_b   1.000
_cell.length_c   1.000
_cell.angle_alpha   90.00
_cell.angle_beta   90.00
_cell.angle_gamma   90.00
#
_symmetry.space_group_name_H-M   'P 1'
#
loop_
_entity.id
_entity.type
_entity.pdbx_description
1 polymer ?
#
loop_
_entity_poly.entity_id
_entity_poly.type
_entity_poly.pdbx_seq_one_letter_code
_entity_poly.pdbx_strand_id
1 'polypeptide(L)'
;MKNLIILLILFVACNQNKSQDLQLIALSPKTYEFKAGENKNRIDYFYLEGQFSYNVQEYEKLKQKIDEKIAAVNTKSYHLYSVYIYKETNVINKDYKGEREAFDGHNEDLIAYVRYTDGKMDIFYLIEKANVVYDAVSGKKENFEFDQ
;
A
#
# COMPACT_ATOMS: atom_id res chain seq x y z
N MET A 1 -24.98 -26.21 58.21
CA MET A 1 -25.22 -26.15 56.75
C MET A 1 -24.79 -24.77 56.27
N LYS A 2 -23.59 -24.64 55.70
CA LYS A 2 -23.07 -23.38 55.14
C LYS A 2 -22.99 -23.58 53.62
N ASN A 3 -23.91 -22.97 52.90
CA ASN A 3 -23.93 -22.97 51.43
C ASN A 3 -22.83 -22.04 50.93
N LEU A 4 -21.82 -22.60 50.27
CA LEU A 4 -20.77 -21.87 49.59
C LEU A 4 -21.26 -21.56 48.17
N ILE A 5 -21.62 -20.30 47.92
CA ILE A 5 -21.94 -19.81 46.57
C ILE A 5 -20.61 -19.51 45.87
N ILE A 6 -20.25 -20.31 44.88
CA ILE A 6 -19.12 -20.05 43.99
C ILE A 6 -19.63 -19.15 42.87
N LEU A 7 -19.22 -17.88 42.91
CA LEU A 7 -19.48 -16.89 41.87
C LEU A 7 -18.49 -17.15 40.71
N LEU A 8 -18.98 -17.68 39.60
CA LEU A 8 -18.18 -17.90 38.40
C LEU A 8 -18.04 -16.56 37.65
N ILE A 9 -16.91 -15.88 37.85
CA ILE A 9 -16.54 -14.69 37.08
C ILE A 9 -16.10 -15.16 35.69
N LEU A 10 -17.00 -15.07 34.72
CA LEU A 10 -16.67 -15.22 33.30
C LEU A 10 -15.82 -14.02 32.89
N PHE A 11 -14.50 -14.20 32.92
CA PHE A 11 -13.58 -13.33 32.20
C PHE A 11 -13.87 -13.49 30.71
N VAL A 12 -14.72 -12.61 30.17
CA VAL A 12 -14.74 -12.32 28.75
C VAL A 12 -13.40 -11.64 28.47
N ALA A 13 -12.39 -12.45 28.16
CA ALA A 13 -11.20 -11.96 27.52
C ALA A 13 -11.65 -11.40 26.17
N CYS A 14 -11.86 -10.09 26.11
CA CYS A 14 -11.75 -9.35 24.87
C CYS A 14 -10.33 -9.60 24.36
N ASN A 15 -10.16 -10.65 23.55
CA ASN A 15 -9.08 -10.72 22.60
C ASN A 15 -9.34 -9.57 21.62
N GLN A 16 -8.91 -8.37 22.01
CA GLN A 16 -8.58 -7.33 21.07
C GLN A 16 -7.49 -7.95 20.21
N ASN A 17 -7.89 -8.54 19.09
CA ASN A 17 -7.01 -8.69 17.95
C ASN A 17 -6.45 -7.28 17.74
N LYS A 18 -5.22 -7.05 18.20
CA LYS A 18 -4.41 -5.93 17.75
C LYS A 18 -4.26 -6.17 16.26
N SER A 19 -5.20 -5.64 15.49
CA SER A 19 -4.98 -5.36 14.08
C SER A 19 -3.66 -4.62 14.06
N GLN A 20 -2.60 -5.27 13.57
CA GLN A 20 -1.35 -4.56 13.34
C GLN A 20 -1.71 -3.38 12.43
N ASP A 21 -1.41 -2.16 12.89
CA ASP A 21 -1.68 -0.97 12.10
C ASP A 21 -0.89 -1.08 10.79
N LEU A 22 -1.55 -0.84 9.67
CA LEU A 22 -0.91 -0.89 8.36
C LEU A 22 0.14 0.22 8.26
N GLN A 23 1.36 -0.15 7.87
CA GLN A 23 2.46 0.81 7.73
C GLN A 23 3.04 0.77 6.33
N LEU A 24 3.14 1.95 5.71
CA LEU A 24 3.81 2.12 4.42
C LEU A 24 5.29 2.46 4.65
N ILE A 25 6.17 1.54 4.27
CA ILE A 25 7.62 1.68 4.43
C ILE A 25 8.26 1.87 3.06
N ALA A 26 9.19 2.82 2.95
CA ALA A 26 9.90 3.08 1.70
C ALA A 26 10.84 1.91 1.36
N LEU A 27 10.85 1.48 0.10
CA LEU A 27 11.83 0.52 -0.41
C LEU A 27 13.15 1.23 -0.75
N SER A 28 14.20 0.47 -1.06
CA SER A 28 15.44 0.99 -1.66
C SER A 28 15.62 0.44 -3.08
N PRO A 29 15.70 1.28 -4.13
CA PRO A 29 15.61 2.72 -4.08
C PRO A 29 14.19 3.17 -3.69
N LYS A 30 14.12 4.21 -2.88
CA LYS A 30 12.84 4.81 -2.50
C LYS A 30 12.17 5.47 -3.70
N THR A 31 12.97 6.05 -4.57
CA THR A 31 12.52 6.89 -5.67
C THR A 31 13.35 6.58 -6.91
N TYR A 32 12.68 6.51 -8.06
CA TYR A 32 13.29 6.52 -9.38
C TYR A 32 12.94 7.82 -10.10
N GLU A 33 13.95 8.55 -10.55
CA GLU A 33 13.80 9.84 -11.22
C GLU A 33 14.08 9.72 -12.72
N PHE A 34 13.26 10.36 -13.56
CA PHE A 34 13.43 10.33 -15.02
C PHE A 34 12.94 11.61 -15.68
N LYS A 35 13.31 11.82 -16.94
CA LYS A 35 12.80 12.93 -17.76
C LYS A 35 11.86 12.40 -18.82
N ALA A 36 10.74 13.08 -19.02
CA ALA A 36 9.85 12.86 -20.15
C ALA A 36 9.39 14.22 -20.67
N GLY A 37 9.80 14.56 -21.90
CA GLY A 37 9.70 15.93 -22.41
C GLY A 37 10.46 16.91 -21.50
N GLU A 38 9.82 18.03 -21.17
CA GLU A 38 10.36 19.05 -20.27
C GLU A 38 10.22 18.69 -18.78
N ASN A 39 9.42 17.68 -18.45
CA ASN A 39 9.11 17.33 -17.07
C ASN A 39 10.17 16.41 -16.47
N LYS A 40 10.59 16.74 -15.25
CA LYS A 40 11.33 15.84 -14.37
C LYS A 40 10.32 15.09 -13.51
N ASN A 41 10.26 13.79 -13.68
CA ASN A 41 9.29 12.91 -13.04
C ASN A 41 9.95 12.02 -12.01
N ARG A 42 9.17 11.55 -11.04
CA ARG A 42 9.61 10.54 -10.09
C ARG A 42 8.57 9.45 -9.87
N ILE A 43 9.06 8.24 -9.60
CA ILE A 43 8.26 7.10 -9.13
C ILE A 43 8.72 6.81 -7.71
N ASP A 44 7.78 6.69 -6.77
CA ASP A 44 8.10 6.30 -5.40
C ASP A 44 7.68 4.83 -5.14
N TYR A 45 8.53 4.08 -4.45
CA TYR A 45 8.34 2.64 -4.17
C TYR A 45 8.22 2.40 -2.67
N PHE A 46 7.21 1.63 -2.29
CA PHE A 46 6.95 1.25 -0.92
C PHE A 46 6.58 -0.23 -0.80
N TYR A 47 6.73 -0.78 0.40
CA TYR A 47 6.07 -2.02 0.79
C TYR A 47 5.16 -1.77 1.99
N LEU A 48 4.15 -2.61 2.13
CA LEU A 48 3.16 -2.54 3.19
C LEU A 48 3.46 -3.59 4.27
N GLU A 49 3.71 -3.13 5.49
CA GLU A 49 3.77 -3.99 6.68
C GLU A 49 2.37 -4.13 7.30
N GLY A 50 2.06 -5.34 7.77
CA GLY A 50 0.78 -5.68 8.39
C GLY A 50 -0.14 -6.49 7.46
N GLN A 51 -1.33 -6.81 7.96
CA GLN A 51 -2.29 -7.65 7.24
C GLN A 51 -3.22 -6.78 6.41
N PHE A 52 -3.03 -6.77 5.08
CA PHE A 52 -3.92 -6.08 4.15
C PHE A 52 -5.05 -7.00 3.71
N SER A 53 -6.28 -6.49 3.71
CA SER A 53 -7.46 -7.20 3.21
C SER A 53 -8.06 -6.45 2.04
N TYR A 54 -8.48 -7.18 1.01
CA TYR A 54 -9.07 -6.59 -0.19
C TYR A 54 -10.55 -6.20 0.02
N ASN A 55 -10.77 -5.11 0.75
CA ASN A 55 -12.09 -4.53 0.99
C ASN A 55 -12.00 -2.99 1.00
N VAL A 56 -13.16 -2.35 0.78
CA VAL A 56 -13.25 -0.89 0.64
C VAL A 56 -12.71 -0.14 1.86
N GLN A 57 -12.93 -0.64 3.07
CA GLN A 57 -12.45 0.03 4.29
C GLN A 57 -10.92 0.08 4.34
N GLU A 58 -10.24 -1.00 3.96
CA GLU A 58 -8.77 -1.02 3.90
C GLU A 58 -8.23 -0.20 2.73
N TYR A 59 -8.97 -0.06 1.62
CA TYR A 59 -8.59 0.80 0.49
C TYR A 59 -8.54 2.27 0.91
N GLU A 60 -9.54 2.75 1.65
CA GLU A 60 -9.55 4.12 2.17
C GLU A 60 -8.42 4.38 3.17
N LYS A 61 -8.12 3.40 4.03
CA LYS A 61 -6.97 3.50 4.95
C LYS A 61 -5.65 3.57 4.18
N LEU A 62 -5.49 2.73 3.15
CA LEU A 62 -4.30 2.75 2.30
C LEU A 62 -4.17 4.09 1.58
N LYS A 63 -5.28 4.62 1.04
CA LYS A 63 -5.34 5.95 0.42
C LYS A 63 -4.78 7.01 1.37
N GLN A 64 -5.28 7.04 2.60
CA GLN A 64 -4.85 8.00 3.61
C GLN A 64 -3.33 7.90 3.87
N LYS A 65 -2.80 6.68 4.04
CA LYS A 65 -1.36 6.47 4.27
C LYS A 65 -0.51 6.94 3.08
N ILE A 66 -0.99 6.77 1.85
CA ILE A 66 -0.33 7.25 0.63
C ILE A 66 -0.31 8.79 0.62
N ASP A 67 -1.46 9.42 0.84
CA ASP A 67 -1.60 10.87 0.87
C ASP A 67 -0.67 11.48 1.94
N GLU A 68 -0.61 10.89 3.13
CA GLU A 68 0.30 11.28 4.22
C GLU A 68 1.78 11.19 3.81
N LYS A 69 2.20 10.10 3.17
CA LYS A 69 3.58 9.90 2.74
C LYS A 69 3.99 10.85 1.63
N ILE A 70 3.10 11.12 0.68
CA ILE A 70 3.37 12.03 -0.43
C ILE A 70 3.47 13.47 0.07
N ALA A 71 2.57 13.90 0.95
CA ALA A 71 2.59 15.24 1.54
C ALA A 71 3.87 15.52 2.33
N ALA A 72 4.50 14.49 2.91
CA ALA A 72 5.74 14.60 3.66
C ALA A 72 7.00 14.77 2.79
N VAL A 73 6.93 14.53 1.48
CA VAL A 73 8.09 14.65 0.58
C VAL A 73 8.17 16.06 -0.02
N ASN A 74 9.26 16.77 0.25
CA ASN A 74 9.53 18.08 -0.37
C ASN A 74 9.81 17.92 -1.87
N THR A 75 8.93 18.47 -2.72
CA THR A 75 8.81 18.15 -4.16
C THR A 75 9.45 19.17 -5.11
N LYS A 76 10.24 20.13 -4.63
CA LYS A 76 10.65 21.32 -5.41
C LYS A 76 11.29 21.07 -6.78
N SER A 77 11.76 19.85 -7.08
CA SER A 77 12.50 19.55 -8.32
C SER A 77 11.86 18.47 -9.22
N TYR A 78 10.83 17.76 -8.76
CA TYR A 78 10.25 16.61 -9.48
C TYR A 78 8.74 16.50 -9.31
N HIS A 79 8.06 16.20 -10.41
CA HIS A 79 6.65 15.83 -10.44
C HIS A 79 6.51 14.36 -10.02
N LEU A 80 5.67 14.08 -9.03
CA LEU A 80 5.29 12.70 -8.74
C LEU A 80 4.50 12.16 -9.92
N TYR A 81 4.97 11.06 -10.50
CA TYR A 81 4.35 10.40 -11.65
C TYR A 81 3.54 9.20 -11.22
N SER A 82 4.13 8.32 -10.40
CA SER A 82 3.42 7.16 -9.88
C SER A 82 3.98 6.67 -8.55
N VAL A 83 3.18 5.85 -7.86
CA VAL A 83 3.55 5.15 -6.63
C VAL A 83 3.24 3.68 -6.78
N TYR A 84 4.19 2.83 -6.42
CA TYR A 84 4.04 1.38 -6.38
C TYR A 84 4.11 0.91 -4.93
N ILE A 85 3.17 0.05 -4.54
CA ILE A 85 3.07 -0.48 -3.19
C ILE A 85 3.00 -1.99 -3.25
N TYR A 86 4.03 -2.64 -2.70
CA TYR A 86 4.17 -4.08 -2.71
C TYR A 86 3.79 -4.72 -1.37
N LYS A 87 3.49 -6.01 -1.40
CA LYS A 87 3.45 -6.88 -0.22
C LYS A 87 4.85 -7.01 0.34
N GLU A 88 4.94 -7.06 1.67
CA GLU A 88 6.16 -7.55 2.30
C GLU A 88 6.35 -9.03 1.96
N THR A 89 7.53 -9.38 1.44
CA THR A 89 7.94 -10.77 1.16
C THR A 89 9.35 -11.03 1.66
N ASN A 90 9.83 -12.26 1.50
CA ASN A 90 11.24 -12.59 1.76
C ASN A 90 12.20 -11.86 0.80
N VAL A 91 11.70 -11.36 -0.33
CA VAL A 91 12.47 -10.57 -1.31
C VAL A 91 12.21 -9.07 -1.10
N ILE A 92 10.95 -8.65 -1.08
CA ILE A 92 10.54 -7.24 -0.98
C ILE A 92 10.30 -6.89 0.50
N ASN A 93 11.29 -6.30 1.16
CA ASN A 93 11.23 -5.91 2.57
C ASN A 93 12.23 -4.77 2.85
N LYS A 94 12.38 -4.40 4.13
CA LYS A 94 13.31 -3.34 4.58
C LYS A 94 14.77 -3.52 4.14
N ASP A 95 15.22 -4.76 3.92
CA ASP A 95 16.60 -5.10 3.58
C ASP A 95 16.80 -5.19 2.06
N TYR A 96 15.75 -4.94 1.27
CA TYR A 96 15.81 -4.91 -0.19
C TYR A 96 16.80 -3.83 -0.67
N LYS A 97 17.63 -4.18 -1.65
CA LYS A 97 18.68 -3.31 -2.23
C LYS A 97 18.76 -3.41 -3.76
N GLY A 98 17.68 -3.86 -4.41
CA GLY A 98 17.63 -3.97 -5.87
C GLY A 98 17.64 -2.61 -6.56
N GLU A 99 17.88 -2.58 -7.87
CA GLU A 99 17.66 -1.41 -8.72
C GLU A 99 16.21 -1.41 -9.26
N ARG A 100 15.80 -0.40 -10.04
CA ARG A 100 14.42 -0.30 -10.53
C ARG A 100 13.98 -1.57 -11.25
N GLU A 101 14.84 -2.10 -12.11
CA GLU A 101 14.63 -3.27 -12.95
C GLU A 101 14.37 -4.54 -12.12
N ALA A 102 14.79 -4.53 -10.84
CA ALA A 102 14.50 -5.61 -9.93
C ALA A 102 13.06 -5.58 -9.37
N PHE A 103 12.22 -4.64 -9.82
CA PHE A 103 10.76 -4.69 -9.65
C PHE A 103 10.04 -5.25 -10.89
N ASP A 104 10.74 -5.41 -12.02
CA ASP A 104 10.17 -6.01 -13.22
C ASP A 104 9.79 -7.48 -12.91
N GLY A 105 8.54 -7.85 -13.18
CA GLY A 105 8.02 -9.20 -12.89
C GLY A 105 7.44 -9.39 -11.48
N HIS A 106 7.44 -8.37 -10.61
CA HIS A 106 6.84 -8.43 -9.28
C HIS A 106 5.37 -7.96 -9.22
N ASN A 107 4.65 -8.00 -10.35
CA ASN A 107 3.23 -7.62 -10.40
C ASN A 107 2.34 -8.48 -9.49
N GLU A 108 2.72 -9.73 -9.23
CA GLU A 108 2.02 -10.64 -8.32
C GLU A 108 2.05 -10.15 -6.85
N ASP A 109 3.13 -9.45 -6.49
CA ASP A 109 3.35 -8.89 -5.16
C ASP A 109 2.79 -7.47 -5.03
N LEU A 110 2.32 -6.86 -6.12
CA LEU A 110 1.80 -5.51 -6.11
C LEU A 110 0.42 -5.47 -5.43
N ILE A 111 0.26 -4.56 -4.47
CA ILE A 111 -1.01 -4.29 -3.76
C ILE A 111 -1.73 -3.12 -4.41
N ALA A 112 -0.98 -2.08 -4.76
CA ALA A 112 -1.55 -0.88 -5.33
C ALA A 112 -0.61 -0.19 -6.29
N TYR A 113 -1.23 0.40 -7.32
CA TYR A 113 -0.59 1.30 -8.25
C TYR A 113 -1.37 2.62 -8.25
N VAL A 114 -0.65 3.72 -8.09
CA VAL A 114 -1.22 5.07 -8.15
C VAL A 114 -0.51 5.87 -9.22
N ARG A 115 -1.26 6.55 -10.07
CA ARG A 115 -0.72 7.50 -11.06
C ARG A 115 -1.21 8.91 -10.79
N TYR A 116 -0.35 9.85 -11.11
CA TYR A 116 -0.61 11.27 -11.04
C TYR A 116 -0.41 11.90 -12.42
N THR A 117 -1.43 12.60 -12.88
CA THR A 117 -1.38 13.44 -14.09
C THR A 117 -1.65 14.88 -13.66
N ASP A 118 -0.77 15.80 -14.05
CA ASP A 118 -0.84 17.23 -13.67
C ASP A 118 -1.00 17.45 -12.15
N GLY A 119 -0.32 16.61 -11.36
CA GLY A 119 -0.35 16.68 -9.89
C GLY A 119 -1.66 16.18 -9.27
N LYS A 120 -2.57 15.60 -10.05
CA LYS A 120 -3.81 14.99 -9.56
C LYS A 120 -3.76 13.48 -9.73
N MET A 121 -4.20 12.78 -8.70
CA MET A 121 -4.37 11.32 -8.76
C MET A 121 -5.46 10.99 -9.80
N ASP A 122 -5.09 10.29 -10.86
CA ASP A 122 -6.00 9.91 -11.95
C ASP A 122 -6.15 8.39 -12.09
N ILE A 123 -5.23 7.61 -11.51
CA ILE A 123 -5.37 6.16 -11.30
C ILE A 123 -5.08 5.84 -9.84
N PHE A 124 -5.91 5.00 -9.26
CA PHE A 124 -5.59 4.29 -8.03
C PHE A 124 -6.17 2.88 -8.09
N TYR A 125 -5.35 1.96 -8.57
CA TYR A 125 -5.69 0.56 -8.69
C TYR A 125 -5.27 -0.21 -7.45
N LEU A 126 -6.17 -1.08 -7.00
CA LEU A 126 -5.92 -2.13 -6.03
C LEU A 126 -5.75 -3.42 -6.81
N ILE A 127 -4.64 -4.11 -6.53
CA ILE A 127 -4.14 -5.19 -7.35
C ILE A 127 -4.01 -6.43 -6.47
N GLU A 128 -4.61 -7.53 -6.92
CA GLU A 128 -4.50 -8.84 -6.30
C GLU A 128 -4.03 -9.83 -7.37
N LYS A 129 -2.86 -10.46 -7.14
CA LYS A 129 -2.28 -11.46 -8.05
C LYS A 129 -2.21 -10.96 -9.49
N ALA A 130 -1.53 -9.83 -9.68
CA ALA A 130 -1.39 -9.12 -10.95
C ALA A 130 -2.70 -8.66 -11.62
N ASN A 131 -3.87 -8.78 -10.97
CA ASN A 131 -5.14 -8.29 -11.53
C ASN A 131 -5.64 -7.07 -10.77
N VAL A 132 -6.06 -6.04 -11.49
CA VAL A 132 -6.78 -4.90 -10.91
C VAL A 132 -8.17 -5.37 -10.50
N VAL A 133 -8.43 -5.32 -9.20
CA VAL A 133 -9.71 -5.77 -8.60
C VAL A 133 -10.61 -4.60 -8.19
N TYR A 134 -10.05 -3.40 -8.08
CA TYR A 134 -10.78 -2.19 -7.73
C TYR A 134 -10.04 -0.94 -8.19
N ASP A 135 -10.76 0.02 -8.74
CA ASP A 135 -10.30 1.38 -9.01
C ASP A 135 -10.90 2.33 -7.97
N ALA A 136 -10.04 2.84 -7.09
CA ALA A 136 -10.44 3.74 -6.02
C ALA A 136 -10.71 5.18 -6.50
N VAL A 137 -10.31 5.56 -7.71
CA VAL A 137 -10.69 6.85 -8.29
C VAL A 137 -12.16 6.82 -8.71
N SER A 138 -12.58 5.76 -9.40
CA SER A 138 -13.98 5.61 -9.85
C SER A 138 -14.90 4.93 -8.83
N GLY A 139 -14.33 4.31 -7.79
CA GLY A 139 -15.07 3.58 -6.75
C GLY A 139 -15.67 2.27 -7.26
N LYS A 140 -15.06 1.64 -8.27
CA LYS A 140 -15.62 0.47 -8.96
C LYS A 140 -14.74 -0.75 -8.80
N LYS A 141 -15.39 -1.91 -8.76
CA LYS A 141 -14.70 -3.19 -8.94
C LYS A 141 -14.31 -3.36 -10.38
N GLU A 142 -13.12 -3.89 -10.57
CA GLU A 142 -12.53 -4.15 -11.87
C GLU A 142 -12.08 -5.62 -11.94
N ASN A 143 -11.75 -6.09 -13.14
CA ASN A 143 -11.17 -7.42 -13.34
C ASN A 143 -10.38 -7.45 -14.65
N PHE A 144 -9.17 -6.93 -14.62
CA PHE A 144 -8.25 -6.96 -15.75
C PHE A 144 -6.81 -7.09 -15.27
N GLU A 145 -5.94 -7.65 -16.11
CA GLU A 145 -4.53 -7.80 -15.81
C GLU A 145 -3.85 -6.43 -15.73
N PHE A 146 -3.04 -6.23 -14.69
CA PHE A 146 -2.22 -5.05 -14.54
C PHE A 146 -1.01 -5.15 -15.48
N ASP A 147 -0.96 -4.25 -16.45
CA ASP A 147 0.14 -4.08 -17.39
C ASP A 147 0.85 -2.74 -17.12
N GLN A 148 2.19 -2.75 -17.16
CA GLN A 148 3.05 -1.62 -16.76
C GLN A 148 3.44 -0.71 -17.94
#